data_AF-M0QSU6-F1
#
_entry.id   AF-M0QSU6-F1
#
_cell.length_a   1.000
_cell.length_b   1.000
_cell.length_c   1.000
_cell.angle_alpha   90.00
_cell.angle_beta   90.00
_cell.angle_gamma   90.00
#
_symmetry.space_group_name_H-M   'P 1'
#
loop_
_entity.id
_entity.type
_entity.pdbx_description
1 polymer ?
#
loop_
_entity_poly.entity_id
_entity_poly.type
_entity_poly.pdbx_seq_one_letter_code
_entity_poly.pdbx_strand_id
1 'polypeptide(L)'
;MAEQGNEQREEENQRLDAAIAAKQEQLAALQHQVEQREKRLAALELRLQLVEGAEQPAKSAAAGQGQGTRVVRLDVGGRHFTTSLATLTSEADSKLAAMFDHHELEPQGTNDGRVFIDRDPVTFALILDWLRTSDPPTGLSADLERRLRRDAAHYGLARL
;
A
#
# COMPACT_ATOMS: atom_id res chain seq x y z
N MET A 1 -7.30 -57.98 -28.10
CA MET A 1 -7.12 -56.59 -28.61
C MET A 1 -8.16 -55.61 -28.04
N ALA A 2 -9.38 -56.03 -27.68
CA ALA A 2 -10.41 -55.10 -27.16
C ALA A 2 -10.20 -54.66 -25.68
N GLU A 3 -9.64 -55.51 -24.81
CA GLU A 3 -9.41 -55.17 -23.39
C GLU A 3 -8.39 -54.04 -23.19
N GLN A 4 -7.26 -54.06 -23.91
CA GLN A 4 -6.22 -53.02 -23.80
C GLN A 4 -6.73 -51.61 -24.18
N GLY A 5 -7.72 -51.51 -25.08
CA GLY A 5 -8.34 -50.24 -25.46
C GLY A 5 -9.35 -49.72 -24.44
N ASN A 6 -9.88 -50.60 -23.58
CA ASN A 6 -10.81 -50.22 -22.52
C ASN A 6 -10.04 -49.73 -21.28
N GLU A 7 -8.96 -50.43 -20.91
CA GLU A 7 -8.08 -50.04 -19.79
C GLU A 7 -7.41 -48.68 -20.03
N GLN A 8 -6.89 -48.42 -21.25
CA GLN A 8 -6.30 -47.13 -21.59
C GLN A 8 -7.31 -45.97 -21.52
N ARG A 9 -8.56 -46.21 -21.92
CA ARG A 9 -9.65 -45.24 -21.81
C ARG A 9 -10.04 -44.97 -20.36
N GLU A 10 -10.01 -46.01 -19.53
CA GLU A 10 -10.31 -45.90 -18.11
C GLU A 10 -9.24 -45.10 -17.36
N GLU A 11 -7.96 -45.35 -17.66
CA GLU A 11 -6.85 -44.55 -17.14
C GLU A 11 -6.89 -43.09 -17.61
N GLU A 12 -7.23 -42.86 -18.89
CA GLU A 12 -7.38 -41.51 -19.44
C GLU A 12 -8.54 -40.76 -18.77
N ASN A 13 -9.69 -41.43 -18.56
CA ASN A 13 -10.81 -40.85 -17.83
C ASN A 13 -10.45 -40.51 -16.38
N GLN A 14 -9.76 -41.40 -15.67
CA GLN A 14 -9.29 -41.12 -14.30
C GLN A 14 -8.33 -39.94 -14.24
N ARG A 15 -7.45 -39.78 -15.24
CA ARG A 15 -6.55 -38.61 -15.34
C ARG A 15 -7.31 -37.33 -15.64
N LEU A 16 -8.30 -37.38 -16.53
CA LEU A 16 -9.16 -36.25 -16.85
C LEU A 16 -9.98 -35.81 -15.63
N ASP A 17 -10.56 -36.75 -14.89
CA ASP A 17 -11.32 -36.45 -13.67
C ASP A 17 -10.44 -35.82 -12.59
N ALA A 18 -9.23 -36.33 -12.38
CA ALA A 18 -8.27 -35.73 -11.46
C ALA A 18 -7.84 -34.31 -11.90
N ALA A 19 -7.64 -34.10 -13.20
CA ALA A 19 -7.30 -32.78 -13.74
C ALA A 19 -8.47 -31.79 -13.62
N ILE A 20 -9.72 -32.25 -13.81
CA ILE A 20 -10.93 -31.45 -13.61
C ILE A 20 -11.06 -31.06 -12.14
N ALA A 21 -10.88 -32.00 -11.21
CA ALA A 21 -10.95 -31.72 -9.77
C ALA A 21 -9.89 -30.68 -9.35
N ALA A 22 -8.63 -30.83 -9.81
CA ALA A 22 -7.58 -29.86 -9.55
C ALA A 22 -7.90 -28.47 -10.14
N LYS A 23 -8.50 -28.43 -11.34
CA LYS A 23 -8.93 -27.16 -11.96
C LYS A 23 -10.10 -26.52 -11.23
N GLN A 24 -11.05 -27.31 -10.72
CA GLN A 24 -12.16 -26.82 -9.92
C GLN A 24 -11.68 -26.20 -8.61
N GLU A 25 -10.69 -26.81 -7.95
CA GLU A 25 -10.07 -26.25 -6.75
C GLU A 25 -9.35 -24.93 -7.05
N GLN A 26 -8.56 -24.89 -8.13
CA GLN A 26 -7.92 -23.65 -8.59
C GLN A 26 -8.94 -22.55 -8.90
N LEU A 27 -10.07 -22.90 -9.52
CA LEU A 27 -11.14 -21.95 -9.84
C LEU A 27 -11.81 -21.41 -8.58
N ALA A 28 -12.07 -22.27 -7.58
CA ALA A 28 -12.65 -21.86 -6.31
C ALA A 28 -11.71 -20.91 -5.54
N ALA A 29 -10.40 -21.20 -5.53
CA ALA A 29 -9.40 -20.31 -4.93
C ALA A 29 -9.36 -18.94 -5.63
N LEU A 30 -9.44 -18.93 -6.97
CA LEU A 30 -9.45 -17.68 -7.75
C LEU A 30 -10.74 -16.89 -7.52
N GLN A 31 -11.89 -17.55 -7.47
CA GLN A 31 -13.18 -16.92 -7.15
C GLN A 31 -13.15 -16.28 -5.76
N HIS A 32 -12.57 -16.97 -4.77
CA HIS A 32 -12.38 -16.40 -3.44
C HIS A 32 -11.49 -15.15 -3.50
N GLN A 33 -10.37 -15.18 -4.25
CA GLN A 33 -9.53 -14.00 -4.43
C GLN A 33 -10.26 -12.83 -5.10
N VAL A 34 -11.09 -13.09 -6.11
CA VAL A 34 -11.89 -12.06 -6.77
C VAL A 34 -12.87 -11.44 -5.78
N GLU A 35 -13.59 -12.25 -5.01
CA GLU A 35 -14.54 -11.77 -4.01
C GLU A 35 -13.86 -10.91 -2.93
N GLN A 36 -12.66 -11.32 -2.48
CA GLN A 36 -11.87 -10.51 -1.54
C GLN A 36 -11.41 -9.18 -2.16
N ARG A 37 -11.07 -9.17 -3.45
CA ARG A 37 -10.70 -7.95 -4.17
C ARG A 37 -11.91 -7.03 -4.38
N GLU A 38 -13.07 -7.57 -4.71
CA GLU A 38 -14.32 -6.81 -4.82
C GLU A 38 -14.73 -6.19 -3.49
N LYS A 39 -14.66 -6.95 -2.38
CA LYS A 39 -14.89 -6.41 -1.03
C LYS A 39 -13.90 -5.29 -0.68
N ARG A 40 -12.63 -5.43 -1.08
CA ARG A 40 -11.59 -4.42 -0.86
C ARG A 40 -11.81 -3.18 -1.73
N LEU A 41 -12.29 -3.34 -2.95
CA LEU A 41 -12.66 -2.23 -3.85
C LEU A 41 -13.91 -1.51 -3.34
N ALA A 42 -14.95 -2.23 -2.92
CA ALA A 42 -16.15 -1.64 -2.33
C ALA A 42 -15.83 -0.85 -1.04
N ALA A 43 -14.91 -1.36 -0.20
CA ALA A 43 -14.45 -0.63 0.98
C ALA A 43 -13.65 0.64 0.63
N LEU A 44 -12.96 0.65 -0.52
CA LEU A 44 -12.26 1.82 -1.02
C LEU A 44 -13.23 2.83 -1.67
N GLU A 45 -14.23 2.36 -2.41
CA GLU A 45 -15.28 3.18 -3.02
C GLU A 45 -16.16 3.87 -1.96
N LEU A 46 -16.57 3.16 -0.91
CA LEU A 46 -17.33 3.76 0.19
C LEU A 46 -16.55 4.89 0.87
N ARG A 47 -15.23 4.73 0.97
CA ARG A 47 -14.33 5.74 1.51
C ARG A 47 -14.11 6.90 0.54
N LEU A 48 -14.24 6.69 -0.76
CA LEU A 48 -14.18 7.74 -1.79
C LEU A 48 -15.49 8.55 -1.84
N GLN A 49 -16.66 7.90 -1.79
CA GLN A 49 -17.97 8.58 -1.79
C GLN A 49 -18.17 9.51 -0.59
N LEU A 50 -17.60 9.17 0.58
CA LEU A 50 -17.57 10.06 1.74
C LEU A 50 -16.67 11.29 1.55
N VAL A 51 -15.71 11.24 0.63
CA VAL A 51 -14.83 12.36 0.28
C VAL A 51 -15.48 13.26 -0.78
N GLU A 52 -16.27 12.70 -1.71
CA GLU A 52 -16.96 13.44 -2.76
C GLU A 52 -18.16 14.28 -2.26
N GLY A 53 -18.65 14.03 -1.04
CA GLY A 53 -19.69 14.85 -0.40
C GLY A 53 -19.17 16.13 0.30
N ALA A 54 -17.86 16.37 0.33
CA ALA A 54 -17.24 17.50 1.01
C ALA A 54 -16.65 18.54 0.04
N GLU A 55 -17.32 18.79 -1.09
CA GLU A 55 -17.18 20.08 -1.75
C GLU A 55 -18.04 21.10 -0.98
N GLN A 56 -17.45 21.78 0.00
CA GLN A 56 -17.89 23.13 0.37
C GLN A 56 -16.81 23.92 1.13
N PRO A 57 -16.71 25.24 0.85
CA PRO A 57 -15.63 26.09 1.33
C PRO A 57 -15.96 26.58 2.73
N ALA A 58 -15.15 26.24 3.73
CA ALA A 58 -15.29 26.80 5.07
C ALA A 58 -13.96 27.40 5.52
N LYS A 59 -13.85 28.70 5.25
CA LYS A 59 -13.15 29.64 6.12
C LYS A 59 -13.59 29.43 7.58
N SER A 60 -12.67 29.85 8.45
CA SER A 60 -12.88 30.27 9.84
C SER A 60 -12.68 29.20 10.90
N ALA A 61 -11.52 29.37 11.52
CA ALA A 61 -11.41 29.73 12.94
C ALA A 61 -11.65 28.62 13.97
N ALA A 62 -10.56 28.43 14.71
CA ALA A 62 -10.49 28.36 16.17
C ALA A 62 -10.83 27.03 16.85
N ALA A 63 -9.83 26.63 17.65
CA ALA A 63 -9.95 26.07 18.99
C ALA A 63 -10.66 24.71 19.11
N GLY A 64 -9.85 23.68 19.29
CA GLY A 64 -10.31 22.39 19.78
C GLY A 64 -9.16 21.42 19.94
N GLN A 65 -8.58 21.38 21.13
CA GLN A 65 -7.69 20.30 21.56
C GLN A 65 -8.36 18.95 21.32
N GLY A 66 -7.72 18.12 20.51
CA GLY A 66 -8.03 16.72 20.31
C GLY A 66 -6.91 16.13 19.47
N GLN A 67 -6.24 15.10 19.97
CA GLN A 67 -5.23 14.33 19.24
C GLN A 67 -5.89 13.56 18.08
N GLY A 68 -6.42 14.29 17.10
CA GLY A 68 -6.79 13.78 15.78
C GLY A 68 -5.51 13.67 14.96
N THR A 69 -5.30 12.51 14.35
CA THR A 69 -4.17 12.23 13.46
C THR A 69 -4.11 13.28 12.34
N ARG A 70 -3.21 14.27 12.47
CA ARG A 70 -3.01 15.30 11.44
C ARG A 70 -2.64 14.60 10.13
N VAL A 71 -3.50 14.71 9.13
CA VAL A 71 -3.26 14.12 7.81
C VAL A 71 -2.30 15.01 7.03
N VAL A 72 -1.28 14.40 6.43
CA VAL A 72 -0.23 15.05 5.64
C VAL A 72 -0.31 14.54 4.21
N ARG A 73 -0.31 15.48 3.25
CA ARG A 73 -0.27 15.19 1.83
C ARG A 73 1.15 15.39 1.31
N LEU A 74 1.64 14.41 0.57
CA LEU A 74 2.99 14.40 0.02
C LEU A 74 2.93 14.25 -1.49
N ASP A 75 3.89 14.86 -2.17
CA ASP A 75 4.21 14.57 -3.56
C ASP A 75 5.65 14.06 -3.60
N VAL A 76 5.85 12.80 -3.97
CA VAL A 76 7.16 12.14 -3.96
C VAL A 76 7.53 11.77 -5.38
N GLY A 77 8.48 12.51 -5.98
CA GLY A 77 8.91 12.29 -7.36
C GLY A 77 7.76 12.33 -8.39
N GLY A 78 6.69 13.10 -8.12
CA GLY A 78 5.50 13.19 -8.97
C GLY A 78 4.37 12.22 -8.61
N ARG A 79 4.54 11.36 -7.59
CA ARG A 79 3.49 10.48 -7.08
C ARG A 79 2.92 11.02 -5.77
N HIS A 80 1.61 11.15 -5.72
CA HIS A 80 0.92 11.63 -4.54
C HIS A 80 0.75 10.55 -3.48
N PHE A 81 1.08 10.89 -2.24
CA PHE A 81 0.83 10.09 -1.05
C PHE A 81 -0.01 10.88 -0.05
N THR A 82 -0.71 10.15 0.81
CA THR A 82 -1.44 10.73 1.95
C THR A 82 -1.21 9.81 3.14
N THR A 83 -0.79 10.39 4.25
CA THR A 83 -0.46 9.65 5.47
C THR A 83 -0.74 10.51 6.69
N SER A 84 -0.52 9.98 7.90
CA SER A 84 -0.64 10.77 9.12
C SER A 84 0.73 11.30 9.57
N LEU A 85 0.72 12.42 10.29
CA LEU A 85 1.91 12.97 10.93
C LEU A 85 2.54 11.93 11.86
N ALA A 86 1.71 11.21 12.63
CA ALA A 86 2.14 10.14 13.53
C ALA A 86 2.91 9.02 12.80
N THR A 87 2.55 8.71 11.55
CA THR A 87 3.29 7.74 10.73
C THR A 87 4.64 8.30 10.29
N LEU A 88 4.72 9.58 9.91
CA LEU A 88 5.97 10.21 9.47
C LEU A 88 6.94 10.46 10.65
N THR A 89 6.40 10.62 11.86
CA THR A 89 7.15 10.85 13.09
C THR A 89 7.25 9.60 13.96
N SER A 90 6.96 8.41 13.44
CA SER A 90 6.98 7.18 14.24
C SER A 90 8.40 6.85 14.74
N GLU A 91 9.41 7.21 13.95
CA GLU A 91 10.82 7.14 14.32
C GLU A 91 11.34 8.55 14.62
N ALA A 92 11.19 8.98 15.88
CA ALA A 92 11.47 10.35 16.31
C ALA A 92 12.91 10.82 16.02
N ASP A 93 13.89 9.92 16.06
CA ASP A 93 15.30 10.23 15.79
C ASP A 93 15.65 10.28 14.30
N SER A 94 14.67 10.08 13.42
CA SER A 94 14.89 10.09 11.98
C SER A 94 14.88 11.51 11.41
N LYS A 95 15.65 11.72 10.33
CA LYS A 95 15.60 12.95 9.56
C LYS A 95 14.20 13.18 8.98
N LEU A 96 13.48 12.10 8.63
CA LEU A 96 12.10 12.20 8.17
C LEU A 96 11.21 12.79 9.27
N ALA A 97 11.29 12.30 10.50
CA ALA A 97 10.54 12.88 11.62
C ALA A 97 10.89 14.35 11.82
N ALA A 98 12.17 14.73 11.77
CA ALA A 98 12.59 16.13 11.88
C ALA A 98 12.00 17.05 10.80
N MET A 99 11.77 16.54 9.58
CA MET A 99 11.08 17.28 8.51
C MET A 99 9.61 17.57 8.84
N PHE A 100 8.98 16.76 9.71
CA PHE A 100 7.56 16.83 10.05
C PHE A 100 7.27 17.21 11.51
N ASP A 101 8.29 17.29 12.37
CA ASP A 101 8.17 17.65 13.79
C ASP A 101 7.76 19.11 14.01
N HIS A 102 8.01 19.96 13.02
CA HIS A 102 7.65 21.38 13.10
C HIS A 102 6.16 21.54 12.80
N HIS A 103 5.40 21.92 13.83
CA HIS A 103 3.95 22.15 13.76
C HIS A 103 3.56 23.21 12.69
N GLU A 104 4.53 24.02 12.26
CA GLU A 104 4.44 25.04 11.21
C GLU A 104 4.98 24.56 9.85
N LEU A 105 4.71 23.31 9.47
CA LEU A 105 4.72 22.96 8.04
C LEU A 105 3.59 23.71 7.34
N GLU A 106 3.77 25.01 7.16
CA GLU A 106 3.19 25.79 6.09
C GLU A 106 3.74 25.16 4.80
N PRO A 107 2.91 24.54 3.96
CA PRO A 107 3.36 23.96 2.71
C PRO A 107 3.90 25.10 1.85
N GLN A 108 5.22 25.29 1.88
CA GLN A 108 5.88 26.32 1.11
C GLN A 108 5.69 26.02 -0.38
N GLY A 109 4.74 26.73 -1.00
CA GLY A 109 4.78 27.04 -2.42
C GLY A 109 4.00 26.15 -3.39
N THR A 110 3.19 25.18 -2.94
CA THR A 110 2.33 24.40 -3.85
C THR A 110 0.85 24.69 -3.59
N ASN A 111 0.12 25.07 -4.64
CA ASN A 111 -1.31 25.41 -4.66
C ASN A 111 -2.26 24.34 -4.06
N ASP A 112 -1.77 23.17 -3.66
CA ASP A 112 -2.54 22.04 -3.13
C ASP A 112 -2.06 21.57 -1.73
N GLY A 113 -1.15 22.34 -1.10
CA GLY A 113 -0.70 22.06 0.28
C GLY A 113 0.06 20.75 0.46
N ARG A 114 0.73 20.26 -0.61
CA ARG A 114 1.50 19.01 -0.59
C ARG A 114 2.97 19.28 -0.33
N VAL A 115 3.57 18.52 0.57
CA VAL A 115 5.02 18.54 0.77
C VAL A 115 5.68 17.77 -0.35
N PHE A 116 6.52 18.46 -1.13
CA PHE A 116 7.27 17.85 -2.21
C PHE A 116 8.53 17.16 -1.67
N ILE A 117 8.79 15.95 -2.14
CA ILE A 117 9.93 15.13 -1.80
C ILE A 117 10.56 14.66 -3.12
N ASP A 118 11.79 15.09 -3.37
CA ASP A 118 12.55 14.75 -4.58
C ASP A 118 13.20 13.36 -4.45
N ARG A 119 12.40 12.30 -4.26
CA ARG A 119 12.86 10.90 -4.12
C ARG A 119 12.00 9.95 -4.94
N ASP A 120 12.48 8.71 -5.04
CA ASP A 120 11.79 7.65 -5.77
C ASP A 120 10.50 7.23 -5.04
N PRO A 121 9.35 7.21 -5.73
CA PRO A 121 8.08 6.88 -5.11
C PRO A 121 7.89 5.40 -4.78
N VAL A 122 8.67 4.50 -5.40
CA VAL A 122 8.54 3.05 -5.16
C VAL A 122 9.20 2.69 -3.84
N THR A 123 10.43 3.16 -3.60
CA THR A 123 11.12 2.98 -2.32
C THR A 123 10.40 3.73 -1.19
N PHE A 124 9.88 4.93 -1.45
CA PHE A 124 9.13 5.68 -0.45
C PHE A 124 7.85 4.98 0.01
N ALA A 125 7.17 4.26 -0.89
CA ALA A 125 6.02 3.44 -0.51
C ALA A 125 6.40 2.34 0.49
N LEU A 126 7.53 1.66 0.27
CA LEU A 126 8.04 0.63 1.20
C LEU A 126 8.43 1.23 2.55
N ILE A 127 9.03 2.43 2.54
CA ILE A 127 9.35 3.17 3.76
C ILE A 127 8.07 3.50 4.54
N LEU A 128 7.04 4.01 3.85
CA LEU A 128 5.76 4.32 4.48
C LEU A 128 5.09 3.09 5.07
N ASP A 129 5.14 1.95 4.37
CA ASP A 129 4.55 0.71 4.87
C ASP A 129 5.30 0.21 6.11
N TRP A 130 6.64 0.27 6.10
CA TRP A 130 7.44 -0.03 7.28
C TRP A 130 7.13 0.92 8.46
N LEU A 131 6.96 2.22 8.23
CA LEU A 131 6.57 3.17 9.29
C LEU A 131 5.18 2.87 9.86
N ARG A 132 4.30 2.17 9.12
CA ARG A 132 2.96 1.79 9.59
C ARG A 132 2.94 0.49 10.39
N THR A 133 3.71 -0.50 9.95
CA THR A 133 3.67 -1.86 10.54
C THR A 133 4.86 -2.15 11.45
N SER A 134 5.94 -1.38 11.33
CA SER A 134 7.26 -1.68 11.90
C SER A 134 7.89 -2.99 11.39
N ASP A 135 7.36 -3.56 10.30
CA ASP A 135 7.83 -4.80 9.70
C ASP A 135 8.67 -4.52 8.44
N PRO A 136 9.91 -5.02 8.34
CA PRO A 136 10.74 -4.80 7.17
C PRO A 136 10.16 -5.50 5.93
N PRO A 137 10.25 -4.88 4.74
CA PRO A 137 9.76 -5.48 3.52
C PRO A 137 10.57 -6.75 3.17
N THR A 138 9.86 -7.83 2.83
CA THR A 138 10.45 -9.13 2.47
C THR A 138 10.24 -9.44 0.98
N GLY A 139 11.07 -10.31 0.41
CA GLY A 139 10.93 -10.76 -0.98
C GLY A 139 11.28 -9.71 -2.04
N LEU A 140 12.07 -8.68 -1.69
CA LEU A 140 12.52 -7.66 -2.62
C LEU A 140 13.63 -8.19 -3.55
N SER A 141 13.70 -7.64 -4.77
CA SER A 141 14.87 -7.87 -5.64
C SER A 141 16.11 -7.16 -5.08
N ALA A 142 17.30 -7.68 -5.37
CA ALA A 142 18.56 -7.10 -4.90
C ALA A 142 18.73 -5.62 -5.29
N ASP A 143 18.27 -5.24 -6.48
CA ASP A 143 18.27 -3.84 -6.94
C ASP A 143 17.32 -2.95 -6.13
N LEU A 144 16.11 -3.45 -5.84
CA LEU A 144 15.13 -2.71 -5.04
C LEU A 144 15.59 -2.57 -3.59
N GLU A 145 16.16 -3.61 -3.01
CA GLU A 145 16.75 -3.57 -1.67
C GLU A 145 17.88 -2.53 -1.60
N ARG A 146 18.77 -2.50 -2.61
CA ARG A 146 19.84 -1.50 -2.68
C ARG A 146 19.32 -0.07 -2.76
N ARG A 147 18.27 0.18 -3.55
CA ARG A 147 17.62 1.50 -3.63
C ARG A 147 16.94 1.86 -2.32
N LEU A 148 16.22 0.91 -1.71
CA LEU A 148 15.54 1.10 -0.42
C LEU A 148 16.55 1.48 0.67
N ARG A 149 17.65 0.76 0.81
CA ARG A 149 18.71 1.06 1.79
C ARG A 149 19.30 2.45 1.61
N ARG A 150 19.49 2.88 0.35
CA ARG A 150 20.00 4.23 0.04
C ARG A 150 19.00 5.32 0.48
N ASP A 151 17.72 5.08 0.28
CA ASP A 151 16.66 6.02 0.64
C ASP A 151 16.42 6.02 2.15
N ALA A 152 16.44 4.85 2.79
CA ALA A 152 16.39 4.71 4.24
C ALA A 152 17.51 5.51 4.92
N ALA A 153 18.74 5.39 4.42
CA ALA A 153 19.88 6.16 4.89
C ALA A 153 19.69 7.67 4.69
N HIS A 154 19.08 8.10 3.58
CA HIS A 154 18.77 9.51 3.34
C HIS A 154 17.83 10.09 4.41
N TYR A 155 16.87 9.29 4.89
CA TYR A 155 15.90 9.66 5.92
C TYR A 155 16.37 9.37 7.35
N GLY A 156 17.56 8.79 7.54
CA GLY A 156 18.06 8.40 8.86
C GLY A 156 17.31 7.22 9.48
N LEU A 157 16.70 6.35 8.66
CA LEU A 157 15.96 5.17 9.12
C LEU A 157 16.91 3.98 9.27
N ALA A 158 17.70 3.97 10.35
CA ALA A 158 18.72 2.95 10.59
C ALA A 158 18.16 1.54 10.88
N ARG A 159 16.87 1.44 11.21
CA ARG A 159 16.18 0.19 11.56
C ARG A 159 15.53 -0.52 10.36
N LEU A 160 15.62 0.07 9.16
CA LEU A 160 15.16 -0.47 7.89
C LEU A 160 16.33 -1.04 7.08
#